data_AF-A0A6J5X373-F1
#
_entry.id   AF-A0A6J5X373-F1
#
_cell.length_a   1.000
_cell.length_b   1.000
_cell.length_c   1.000
_cell.angle_alpha   90.00
_cell.angle_beta   90.00
_cell.angle_gamma   90.00
#
_symmetry.space_group_name_H-M   'P 1'
#
loop_
_entity.id
_entity.type
_entity.pdbx_description
1 polymer ?
#
loop_
_entity_poly.entity_id
_entity_poly.type
_entity_poly.pdbx_seq_one_letter_code
_entity_poly.pdbx_strand_id
1 'polypeptide(L)'
;MGPSNSSKPYQQPYQAPPTQHEDPSIKEMISQLLKKSDRYEQEVASLKQSQSVLKKSQSKFKVQLGQIAITLNRLERTQGQFPSQTEANPGNHDQAQAITTLRSGKVIDNKIGNSEITNKEEDEVMTEPGQQLHK
;
A
#
# COMPACT_ATOMS: atom_id res chain seq x y z
N MET A 1 17.71 -117.11 35.85
CA MET A 1 17.59 -116.59 34.46
C MET A 1 16.32 -115.77 34.38
N GLY A 2 16.42 -114.44 34.30
CA GLY A 2 15.32 -113.53 34.03
C GLY A 2 15.88 -112.35 33.20
N PRO A 3 15.18 -111.85 32.17
CA PRO A 3 15.75 -110.85 31.29
C PRO A 3 15.72 -109.46 31.94
N SER A 4 16.89 -108.81 31.98
CA SER A 4 17.07 -107.41 32.37
C SER A 4 16.62 -106.51 31.22
N ASN A 5 15.64 -105.66 31.47
CA ASN A 5 15.04 -104.77 30.49
C ASN A 5 15.63 -103.36 30.66
N SER A 6 16.60 -103.00 29.82
CA SER A 6 17.23 -101.68 29.80
C SER A 6 16.43 -100.72 28.91
N SER A 7 15.69 -99.79 29.52
CA SER A 7 14.99 -98.69 28.85
C SER A 7 15.99 -97.62 28.38
N LYS A 8 16.04 -97.39 27.06
CA LYS A 8 16.76 -96.25 26.48
C LYS A 8 15.88 -94.99 26.59
N PRO A 9 16.42 -93.82 26.95
CA PRO A 9 15.67 -92.57 26.89
C PRO A 9 15.48 -92.16 25.42
N TYR A 10 14.26 -91.79 25.07
CA TYR A 10 13.95 -91.17 23.78
C TYR A 10 14.55 -89.77 23.73
N GLN A 11 15.48 -89.52 22.82
CA GLN A 11 15.83 -88.16 22.41
C GLN A 11 14.87 -87.73 21.30
N GLN A 12 14.02 -86.74 21.61
CA GLN A 12 13.27 -85.99 20.61
C GLN A 12 14.27 -85.08 19.87
N PRO A 13 14.30 -85.07 18.51
CA PRO A 13 15.07 -84.07 17.79
C PRO A 13 14.47 -82.69 18.06
N TYR A 14 15.30 -81.76 18.55
CA TYR A 14 14.94 -80.35 18.67
C TYR A 14 14.57 -79.81 17.27
N GLN A 15 13.32 -79.41 17.08
CA GLN A 15 12.95 -78.52 15.97
C GLN A 15 13.25 -77.09 16.40
N ALA A 16 14.04 -76.37 15.61
CA ALA A 16 14.25 -74.94 15.81
C ALA A 16 12.88 -74.23 15.77
N PRO A 17 12.65 -73.20 16.61
CA PRO A 17 11.42 -72.41 16.55
C PRO A 17 11.26 -71.85 15.13
N PRO A 18 10.03 -71.78 14.59
CA PRO A 18 9.80 -71.23 13.26
C PRO A 18 10.37 -69.80 13.23
N THR A 19 11.33 -69.58 12.34
CA THR A 19 11.86 -68.25 12.03
C THR A 19 10.68 -67.36 11.68
N GLN A 20 10.51 -66.26 12.44
CA GLN A 20 9.59 -65.20 12.08
C GLN A 20 10.03 -64.66 10.72
N HIS A 21 9.32 -65.07 9.66
CA HIS A 21 9.43 -64.41 8.38
C HIS A 21 8.85 -63.00 8.56
N GLU A 22 9.73 -62.00 8.60
CA GLU A 22 9.31 -60.61 8.38
C GLU A 22 8.64 -60.57 7.01
N ASP A 23 7.33 -60.34 6.98
CA ASP A 23 6.59 -60.24 5.73
C ASP A 23 7.16 -59.05 4.92
N PRO A 24 7.79 -59.28 3.75
CA PRO A 24 8.45 -58.23 2.97
C PRO A 24 7.49 -57.08 2.61
N SER A 25 6.19 -57.38 2.56
CA SER A 25 5.09 -56.44 2.33
C SER A 25 5.02 -55.29 3.35
N ILE A 26 5.24 -55.57 4.65
CA ILE A 26 5.15 -54.54 5.70
C ILE A 26 6.32 -53.58 5.61
N LYS A 27 7.53 -54.11 5.42
CA LYS A 27 8.75 -53.31 5.26
C LYS A 27 8.68 -52.43 4.01
N GLU A 28 8.16 -52.96 2.90
CA GLU A 28 7.89 -52.21 1.67
C GLU A 28 6.93 -51.04 1.94
N MET A 29 5.84 -51.29 2.68
CA MET A 29 4.84 -50.29 3.01
C MET A 29 5.39 -49.17 3.90
N ILE A 30 6.19 -49.52 4.92
CA ILE A 30 6.89 -48.55 5.77
C ILE A 30 7.87 -47.71 4.95
N SER A 31 8.62 -48.35 4.04
CA SER A 31 9.58 -47.66 3.17
C SER A 31 8.88 -46.70 2.20
N GLN A 32 7.74 -47.10 1.65
CA GLN A 32 6.90 -46.22 0.83
C GLN A 32 6.33 -45.05 1.63
N LEU A 33 5.89 -45.28 2.87
CA LEU A 33 5.37 -44.22 3.73
C LEU A 33 6.46 -43.19 4.05
N LEU A 34 7.68 -43.65 4.37
CA LEU A 34 8.82 -42.77 4.65
C LEU A 34 9.16 -41.91 3.42
N LYS A 35 9.27 -42.54 2.23
CA LYS A 35 9.50 -41.80 0.97
C LYS A 35 8.42 -40.78 0.67
N LYS A 36 7.14 -41.09 0.96
CA LYS A 36 6.04 -40.13 0.80
C LYS A 36 6.15 -38.97 1.78
N SER A 37 6.55 -39.25 3.02
CA SER A 37 6.82 -38.22 4.04
C SER A 37 7.93 -37.26 3.59
N ASP A 38 9.07 -37.79 3.15
CA ASP A 38 10.19 -36.97 2.67
C ASP A 38 9.80 -36.10 1.49
N ARG A 39 9.05 -36.67 0.52
CA ARG A 39 8.51 -35.90 -0.61
C ARG A 39 7.58 -34.79 -0.17
N TYR A 40 6.69 -35.07 0.78
CA TYR A 40 5.76 -34.07 1.30
C TYR A 40 6.51 -32.92 1.97
N GLU A 41 7.52 -33.22 2.79
CA GLU A 41 8.36 -32.19 3.41
C GLU A 41 9.08 -31.32 2.37
N GLN A 42 9.62 -31.94 1.31
CA GLN A 42 10.24 -31.21 0.21
C GLN A 42 9.25 -30.31 -0.54
N GLU A 43 8.05 -30.81 -0.83
CA GLU A 43 7.00 -30.02 -1.49
C GLU A 43 6.57 -28.84 -0.62
N VAL A 44 6.41 -29.03 0.70
CA VAL A 44 6.09 -27.96 1.64
C VAL A 44 7.21 -26.92 1.71
N ALA A 45 8.47 -27.35 1.75
CA ALA A 45 9.63 -26.44 1.76
C ALA A 45 9.70 -25.61 0.47
N SER A 46 9.52 -26.25 -0.68
CA SER A 46 9.47 -25.60 -2.00
C SER A 46 8.32 -24.59 -2.09
N LEU A 47 7.14 -24.96 -1.60
CA LEU A 47 5.98 -24.06 -1.58
C LEU A 47 6.24 -22.82 -0.70
N LYS A 48 6.83 -23.00 0.49
CA LYS A 48 7.21 -21.88 1.37
C LYS A 48 8.21 -20.95 0.69
N GLN A 49 9.20 -21.51 -0.01
CA GLN A 49 10.18 -20.72 -0.76
C GLN A 49 9.51 -19.94 -1.89
N SER A 50 8.65 -20.58 -2.69
CA SER A 50 7.89 -19.94 -3.76
C SER A 50 7.03 -18.78 -3.25
N GLN A 51 6.31 -18.99 -2.14
CA GLN A 51 5.55 -17.92 -1.48
C GLN A 51 6.43 -16.74 -1.04
N SER A 52 7.63 -17.01 -0.51
CA SER A 52 8.58 -15.96 -0.13
C SER A 52 9.03 -15.13 -1.33
N VAL A 53 9.35 -15.79 -2.45
CA VAL A 53 9.73 -15.12 -3.70
C VAL A 53 8.57 -14.27 -4.23
N LEU A 54 7.35 -14.81 -4.22
CA LEU A 54 6.16 -14.10 -4.66
C LEU A 54 5.89 -12.84 -3.83
N LYS A 55 5.97 -12.94 -2.49
CA LYS A 55 5.82 -11.78 -1.59
C LYS A 55 6.86 -10.70 -1.87
N LYS A 56 8.12 -11.08 -2.11
CA LYS A 56 9.19 -10.13 -2.48
C LYS A 56 8.89 -9.45 -3.81
N SER A 57 8.44 -10.21 -4.82
CA SER A 57 8.06 -9.66 -6.14
C SER A 57 6.90 -8.68 -6.02
N GLN A 58 5.85 -9.04 -5.27
CA GLN A 58 4.69 -8.19 -5.02
C GLN A 58 5.09 -6.88 -4.33
N SER A 59 5.98 -6.94 -3.33
CA SER A 59 6.49 -5.74 -2.66
C SER A 59 7.25 -4.82 -3.62
N LYS A 60 8.11 -5.38 -4.49
CA LYS A 60 8.82 -4.59 -5.51
C LYS A 60 7.85 -3.93 -6.48
N PHE A 61 6.83 -4.66 -6.92
CA PHE A 61 5.81 -4.14 -7.81
C PHE A 61 5.02 -2.99 -7.17
N LYS A 62 4.62 -3.13 -5.90
CA LYS A 62 3.96 -2.06 -5.14
C LYS A 62 4.81 -0.79 -5.10
N VAL A 63 6.11 -0.91 -4.84
CA VAL A 63 7.03 0.23 -4.81
C VAL A 63 7.13 0.88 -6.20
N GLN A 64 7.30 0.09 -7.26
CA GLN A 64 7.39 0.62 -8.63
C GLN A 64 6.11 1.34 -9.04
N LEU A 65 4.94 0.79 -8.74
CA LEU A 65 3.65 1.45 -8.98
C LEU A 65 3.54 2.79 -8.22
N GLY A 66 3.99 2.83 -6.97
CA GLY A 66 4.04 4.06 -6.19
C GLY A 66 4.90 5.14 -6.87
N GLN A 67 6.08 4.75 -7.39
CA GLN A 67 6.95 5.69 -8.10
C GLN A 67 6.36 6.17 -9.43
N ILE A 68 5.68 5.29 -10.17
CA ILE A 68 4.97 5.68 -11.40
C ILE A 68 3.87 6.68 -11.07
N ALA A 69 3.06 6.42 -10.04
CA ALA A 69 2.00 7.33 -9.61
C ALA A 69 2.56 8.71 -9.22
N ILE A 70 3.67 8.76 -8.49
CA ILE A 70 4.36 10.01 -8.15
C ILE A 70 4.86 10.73 -9.41
N THR A 71 5.47 9.99 -10.34
CA THR A 71 6.01 10.57 -11.59
C THR A 71 4.91 11.13 -12.48
N LEU A 72 3.79 10.41 -12.62
CA LEU A 72 2.62 10.88 -13.37
C LEU A 72 2.03 12.14 -12.74
N ASN A 73 1.86 12.15 -11.41
CA ASN A 73 1.37 13.34 -10.70
C ASN A 73 2.28 14.57 -10.91
N ARG A 74 3.60 14.36 -10.98
CA ARG A 74 4.58 15.42 -11.28
C ARG A 74 4.58 15.85 -12.76
N LEU A 75 4.21 14.99 -13.70
CA LEU A 75 4.13 15.34 -15.11
C LEU A 75 2.85 16.13 -15.42
N GLU A 76 1.75 15.77 -14.79
CA GLU A 76 0.45 16.43 -14.97
C GLU A 76 0.39 17.80 -14.28
N ARG A 77 1.25 18.05 -13.27
CA ARG A 77 1.23 19.27 -12.46
C ARG A 77 2.56 20.00 -12.51
N THR A 78 2.53 21.30 -12.73
CA THR A 78 3.70 22.16 -12.49
C THR A 78 4.11 22.08 -11.01
N GLN A 79 5.42 22.03 -10.76
CA GLN A 79 5.99 21.96 -9.42
C GLN A 79 5.42 23.10 -8.54
N GLY A 80 4.79 22.76 -7.41
CA GLY A 80 4.22 23.75 -6.47
C GLY A 80 2.69 23.95 -6.55
N GLN A 81 1.99 23.30 -7.48
CA GLN A 81 0.53 23.32 -7.56
C GLN A 81 -0.10 22.34 -6.56
N PHE A 82 -0.79 22.89 -5.55
CA PHE A 82 -1.60 22.09 -4.62
C PHE A 82 -2.89 21.61 -5.30
N PRO A 83 -3.46 20.45 -4.90
CA PRO A 83 -4.75 19.97 -5.43
C PRO A 83 -5.90 20.97 -5.28
N SER A 84 -5.78 21.89 -4.33
CA SER A 84 -6.77 22.93 -4.00
C SER A 84 -6.46 24.30 -4.61
N GLN A 85 -5.47 24.40 -5.50
CA GLN A 85 -5.07 25.69 -6.06
C GLN A 85 -6.08 26.10 -7.15
N THR A 86 -6.72 27.25 -6.95
CA THR A 86 -7.68 27.82 -7.88
C THR A 86 -6.95 28.32 -9.12
N GLU A 87 -7.36 27.87 -10.31
CA GLU A 87 -6.89 28.46 -11.57
C GLU A 87 -7.50 29.85 -11.77
N ALA A 88 -6.69 30.81 -12.24
CA ALA A 88 -7.18 32.14 -12.57
C ALA A 88 -8.20 32.05 -13.72
N ASN A 89 -9.32 32.75 -13.59
CA ASN A 89 -10.33 32.80 -14.64
C ASN A 89 -9.72 33.41 -15.91
N PRO A 90 -9.72 32.73 -17.07
CA PRO A 90 -9.06 33.19 -18.31
C PRO A 90 -9.56 34.55 -18.86
N GLY A 91 -10.58 35.15 -18.25
CA GLY A 91 -11.04 36.50 -18.53
C GLY A 91 -10.24 37.64 -17.89
N ASN A 92 -9.08 37.42 -17.24
CA ASN A 92 -8.28 38.46 -16.55
C ASN A 92 -9.07 39.27 -15.51
N HIS A 93 -10.16 38.72 -14.97
CA HIS A 93 -10.89 39.32 -13.86
C HIS A 93 -10.50 38.60 -12.58
N ASP A 94 -9.32 38.93 -12.04
CA ASP A 94 -8.86 38.45 -10.73
C ASP A 94 -9.83 38.85 -9.60
N GLN A 95 -10.65 39.89 -9.85
CA GLN A 95 -11.68 40.39 -8.97
C GLN A 95 -12.93 40.71 -9.78
N ALA A 96 -14.10 40.32 -9.26
CA ALA A 96 -15.38 40.68 -9.86
C ALA A 96 -15.55 42.21 -9.78
N GLN A 97 -15.59 42.89 -10.94
CA GLN A 97 -15.85 44.32 -11.00
C GLN A 97 -17.33 44.58 -10.66
N ALA A 98 -17.59 45.01 -9.43
CA ALA A 98 -18.94 45.32 -8.97
C ALA A 98 -19.28 46.79 -9.27
N ILE A 99 -19.98 47.00 -10.39
CA ILE A 99 -20.57 48.31 -10.70
C ILE A 99 -21.97 48.35 -10.09
N THR A 100 -22.22 49.30 -9.19
CA THR A 100 -23.54 49.50 -8.57
C THR A 100 -24.21 50.73 -9.16
N THR A 101 -25.35 50.56 -9.82
CA THR A 101 -26.16 51.69 -10.33
C THR A 101 -27.30 51.99 -9.37
N LEU A 102 -27.33 53.22 -8.84
CA LEU A 102 -28.41 53.68 -7.96
C LEU A 102 -29.71 53.92 -8.74
N ARG A 103 -30.85 53.96 -8.05
CA ARG A 103 -32.17 54.29 -8.66
C ARG A 103 -32.20 55.65 -9.36
N SER A 104 -31.29 56.55 -8.99
CA SER A 104 -31.09 57.86 -9.65
C SER A 104 -30.34 57.76 -10.98
N GLY A 105 -29.89 56.57 -11.39
CA GLY A 105 -29.05 56.37 -12.58
C GLY A 105 -27.56 56.64 -12.33
N LYS A 106 -27.17 57.11 -11.13
CA LYS A 106 -25.76 57.34 -10.79
C LYS A 106 -25.03 55.99 -10.68
N VAL A 107 -24.00 55.83 -11.50
CA VAL A 107 -23.11 54.66 -11.48
C VAL A 107 -22.03 54.88 -10.43
N ILE A 108 -21.87 53.91 -9.52
CA ILE A 108 -20.81 53.87 -8.52
C ILE A 108 -19.90 52.69 -8.85
N ASP A 109 -18.64 52.99 -9.16
CA ASP A 109 -17.60 51.97 -9.28
C ASP A 109 -17.16 51.57 -7.87
N ASN A 110 -17.67 50.42 -7.42
CA ASN A 110 -17.28 49.85 -6.14
C ASN A 110 -16.02 49.02 -6.39
N LYS A 111 -14.87 49.68 -6.45
CA LYS A 111 -13.57 49.01 -6.51
C LYS A 111 -13.35 48.23 -5.21
N ILE A 112 -13.83 47.00 -5.15
CA ILE A 112 -13.58 46.06 -4.05
C ILE A 112 -12.28 45.34 -4.42
N GLY A 113 -11.16 46.05 -4.24
CA GLY A 113 -9.85 45.60 -4.67
C GLY A 113 -8.74 46.47 -4.09
N ASN A 114 -8.12 45.96 -3.02
CA ASN A 114 -6.89 46.44 -2.37
C ASN A 114 -6.80 47.98 -2.22
N SER A 115 -7.48 48.51 -1.21
CA SER A 115 -7.10 49.80 -0.64
C SER A 115 -5.77 49.61 0.08
N GLU A 116 -4.68 49.76 -0.67
CA GLU A 116 -3.37 50.01 -0.09
C GLU A 116 -3.53 51.30 0.71
N ILE A 117 -3.41 51.18 2.03
CA ILE A 117 -3.51 52.28 3.00
C ILE A 117 -2.32 53.19 2.73
N THR A 118 -2.42 54.04 1.73
CA THR A 118 -1.44 55.10 1.52
C THR A 118 -1.83 56.21 2.47
N ASN A 119 -1.21 56.21 3.65
CA ASN A 119 -1.10 57.40 4.48
C ASN A 119 -0.38 58.46 3.64
N LYS A 120 -1.15 59.27 2.91
CA LYS A 120 -0.65 60.55 2.43
C LYS A 120 -1.10 61.57 3.45
N GLU A 121 -0.14 61.90 4.29
CA GLU A 121 -0.10 63.10 5.10
C GLU A 121 -0.68 64.26 4.29
N GLU A 122 -1.80 64.74 4.82
CA GLU A 122 -2.29 66.11 4.80
C GLU A 122 -1.19 67.11 4.43
N ASP A 123 -1.18 67.52 3.16
CA ASP A 123 -0.54 68.78 2.75
C ASP A 123 -1.68 69.74 2.40
N GLU A 124 -1.91 70.62 3.37
CA GLU A 124 -2.86 71.71 3.38
C GLU A 124 -2.48 72.74 2.30
N VAL A 125 -3.03 72.61 1.08
CA VAL A 125 -3.01 73.70 0.10
C VAL A 125 -4.30 74.50 0.20
N MET A 126 -4.18 75.56 0.98
CA MET A 126 -5.06 76.72 1.05
C MET A 126 -5.58 77.13 -0.33
N THR A 127 -6.89 77.06 -0.54
CA THR A 127 -7.56 77.95 -1.50
C THR A 127 -8.67 78.71 -0.77
N GLU A 128 -8.41 79.99 -0.52
CA GLU A 128 -9.39 80.98 -0.03
C GLU A 128 -10.67 80.95 -0.87
N PRO A 129 -11.86 80.93 -0.23
CA PRO A 129 -13.07 81.46 -0.84
C PRO A 129 -13.22 82.94 -0.44
N GLY A 130 -12.86 83.84 -1.35
CA GLY A 130 -13.25 85.24 -1.25
C GLY A 130 -14.78 85.38 -1.38
N GLN A 131 -15.47 85.40 -0.24
CA GLN A 131 -16.81 85.99 -0.14
C GLN A 131 -16.64 87.50 -0.02
N GLN A 132 -17.25 88.30 -0.90
CA GLN A 132 -17.88 89.57 -0.49
C GLN A 132 -19.11 89.85 -1.35
N LEU A 133 -20.25 89.54 -0.73
CA LEU A 133 -21.55 90.17 -0.92
C LEU A 133 -21.43 91.65 -0.52
N HIS A 134 -21.93 92.61 -1.31
CA HIS A 134 -22.46 93.85 -0.75
C HIS A 134 -23.34 94.61 -1.77
N LYS A 135 -24.61 94.77 -1.37
CA LYS A 135 -25.63 95.80 -1.65
C LYS A 135 -25.81 96.35 -3.06
#